data_AF-B0XGI4-F1
#
_entry.id   AF-B0XGI4-F1
#
_cell.length_a   1.000
_cell.length_b   1.000
_cell.length_c   1.000
_cell.angle_alpha   90.00
_cell.angle_beta   90.00
_cell.angle_gamma   90.00
#
_symmetry.space_group_name_H-M   'P 1'
#
loop_
_entity.id
_entity.type
_entity.pdbx_description
1 polymer ?
#
loop_
_entity_poly.entity_id
_entity_poly.type
_entity_poly.pdbx_seq_one_letter_code
_entity_poly.pdbx_strand_id
1 'polypeptide(L)'
;MATAPDSHRLKLLREVAGTRVYDERKEESMNILKETDGKVEKITEFLKTIEDRLKTLEEEKEELKEYQKWDKARRTLEYIIHETELKENKKLLDDLESQRKNSGDKQKQFTQEIQKAQEKIKNIQKSLKDARKDVNTAKDEKSVLTTEHQQLLREKTKLDLTISDLSDEVQGDNKSKERAEQELERLKITISEKEKELETVRPRYEAMRRKEEECSRELNLKEQKRKELYAKQGRGSQFSSKEERDKWIQGELKSLNKQIKDKITHQSKLQEDLKRDASKQKELERKIEEHTETFEQLRVQIDEHNKNYYELKKKKDHFQTIRNEVWKRETQVTQSLSSNKEELAKADQALRSMAGKPILNGRDSVRKVLESFLQRGGQFAEIARSYYGPVIENFNCDKSIYTAVEVTAGNRLFHHIVESDRVGTQILKEMNKQKLPGEVTFMPLNRLQVRIHDYPEDPDSIPMISKLKYEEQYDKALRYIFGKTLICRNLERATELAKSTGLDCVTLEGDQVSSKGSLTGGIGMMNQIFQLTTDGFVFTLRIFQHIAFEVGNAEETVGVFTAD
;
A
#
# COMPACT_ATOMS: atom_id res chain seq x y z
N MET A 1 -128.99 -41.86 34.82
CA MET A 1 -128.81 -40.48 35.35
C MET A 1 -128.95 -40.37 36.87
N ALA A 2 -129.64 -41.29 37.56
CA ALA A 2 -129.87 -41.20 39.02
C ALA A 2 -128.64 -41.47 39.91
N THR A 3 -127.56 -42.05 39.39
CA THR A 3 -126.32 -42.37 40.13
C THR A 3 -125.14 -41.48 39.77
N ALA A 4 -125.33 -40.46 38.91
CA ALA A 4 -124.25 -39.57 38.51
C ALA A 4 -124.03 -38.45 39.57
N PRO A 5 -122.76 -38.09 39.86
CA PRO A 5 -122.44 -37.03 40.81
C PRO A 5 -123.02 -35.68 40.38
N ASP A 6 -123.34 -34.83 41.36
CA ASP A 6 -124.05 -33.55 41.14
C ASP A 6 -123.30 -32.61 40.19
N SER A 7 -121.96 -32.67 40.15
CA SER A 7 -121.13 -31.94 39.19
C SER A 7 -121.43 -32.30 37.73
N HIS A 8 -121.78 -33.57 37.46
CA HIS A 8 -122.11 -34.05 36.13
C HIS A 8 -123.53 -33.64 35.71
N ARG A 9 -124.48 -33.61 36.67
CA ARG A 9 -125.83 -33.05 36.46
C ARG A 9 -125.79 -31.55 36.19
N LEU A 10 -124.95 -30.79 36.90
CA LEU A 10 -124.74 -29.37 36.66
C LEU A 10 -124.12 -29.10 35.28
N LYS A 11 -123.15 -29.93 34.86
CA LYS A 11 -122.53 -29.83 33.53
C LYS A 11 -123.55 -30.04 32.41
N LEU A 12 -124.44 -31.01 32.57
CA LEU A 12 -125.51 -31.27 31.62
C LEU A 12 -126.56 -30.14 31.60
N LEU A 13 -126.94 -29.59 32.77
CA LEU A 13 -127.84 -28.43 32.83
C LEU A 13 -127.25 -27.20 32.13
N ARG A 14 -125.93 -26.98 32.26
CA ARG A 14 -125.22 -25.93 31.51
C ARG A 14 -125.18 -26.19 30.00
N GLU A 15 -125.11 -27.45 29.60
CA GLU A 15 -125.16 -27.85 28.19
C GLU A 15 -126.56 -27.64 27.58
N VAL A 16 -127.62 -28.00 28.31
CA VAL A 16 -129.02 -27.77 27.90
C VAL A 16 -129.37 -26.27 27.87
N ALA A 17 -128.81 -25.46 28.78
CA ALA A 17 -128.96 -24.01 28.79
C ALA A 17 -128.10 -23.29 27.72
N GLY A 18 -127.27 -24.01 26.95
CA GLY A 18 -126.43 -23.45 25.89
C GLY A 18 -125.27 -22.57 26.38
N THR A 19 -124.98 -22.52 27.68
CA THR A 19 -123.96 -21.62 28.26
C THR A 19 -122.53 -22.15 28.12
N ARG A 20 -122.35 -23.42 27.76
CA ARG A 20 -121.03 -24.05 27.57
C ARG A 20 -120.16 -23.35 26.51
N VAL A 21 -120.75 -22.99 25.37
CA VAL A 21 -120.03 -22.35 24.25
C VAL A 21 -119.51 -20.97 24.64
N TYR A 22 -120.25 -20.24 25.49
CA TYR A 22 -119.84 -18.94 25.99
C TYR A 22 -118.67 -19.05 26.98
N ASP A 23 -118.73 -20.01 27.91
CA ASP A 23 -117.65 -20.24 28.88
C ASP A 23 -116.35 -20.70 28.19
N GLU A 24 -116.43 -21.61 27.22
CA GLU A 24 -115.27 -22.06 26.42
C GLU A 24 -114.65 -20.89 25.62
N ARG A 25 -115.46 -20.10 24.90
CA ARG A 25 -114.96 -18.92 24.15
C ARG A 25 -114.37 -17.84 25.05
N LYS A 26 -114.91 -17.68 26.27
CA LYS A 26 -114.38 -16.73 27.26
C LYS A 26 -113.01 -17.21 27.76
N GLU A 27 -112.86 -18.49 28.04
CA GLU A 27 -111.58 -19.07 28.47
C GLU A 27 -110.51 -18.98 27.36
N GLU A 28 -110.87 -19.31 26.12
CA GLU A 28 -110.01 -19.12 24.94
C GLU A 28 -109.60 -17.65 24.74
N SER A 29 -110.55 -16.71 24.82
CA SER A 29 -110.26 -15.27 24.69
C SER A 29 -109.36 -14.77 25.82
N MET A 30 -109.54 -15.26 27.05
CA MET A 30 -108.67 -14.93 28.18
C MET A 30 -107.25 -15.46 28.00
N ASN A 31 -107.08 -16.64 27.39
CA ASN A 31 -105.76 -17.17 27.06
C ASN A 31 -105.08 -16.34 25.96
N ILE A 32 -105.81 -15.96 24.90
CA ILE A 32 -105.30 -15.05 23.85
C ILE A 32 -104.93 -13.68 24.44
N LEU A 33 -105.73 -13.16 25.37
CA LEU A 33 -105.42 -11.89 26.06
C LEU A 33 -104.11 -11.99 26.84
N LYS A 34 -103.91 -13.07 27.62
CA LYS A 34 -102.64 -13.31 28.33
C LYS A 34 -101.45 -13.44 27.38
N GLU A 35 -101.60 -14.13 26.25
CA GLU A 35 -100.54 -14.19 25.23
C GLU A 35 -100.25 -12.83 24.60
N THR A 36 -101.28 -12.00 24.42
CA THR A 36 -101.16 -10.65 23.85
C THR A 36 -100.48 -9.72 24.86
N ASP A 37 -100.84 -9.79 26.14
CA ASP A 37 -100.18 -9.04 27.21
C ASP A 37 -98.68 -9.41 27.29
N GLY A 38 -98.34 -10.70 27.21
CA GLY A 38 -96.95 -11.14 27.15
C GLY A 38 -96.20 -10.68 25.88
N LYS A 39 -96.89 -10.52 24.74
CA LYS A 39 -96.31 -9.92 23.53
C LYS A 39 -96.10 -8.41 23.71
N VAL A 40 -97.02 -7.71 24.37
CA VAL A 40 -96.90 -6.28 24.68
C VAL A 40 -95.71 -6.03 25.59
N GLU A 41 -95.53 -6.84 26.65
CA GLU A 41 -94.35 -6.75 27.53
C GLU A 41 -93.04 -6.91 26.76
N LYS A 42 -92.95 -7.92 25.88
CA LYS A 42 -91.76 -8.11 25.01
C LYS A 42 -91.53 -6.93 24.06
N ILE A 43 -92.59 -6.38 23.47
CA ILE A 43 -92.48 -5.20 22.61
C ILE A 43 -91.97 -4.00 23.40
N THR A 44 -92.45 -3.78 24.63
CA THR A 44 -91.96 -2.70 25.48
C THR A 44 -90.49 -2.89 25.89
N GLU A 45 -90.05 -4.12 26.14
CA GLU A 45 -88.64 -4.43 26.39
C GLU A 45 -87.75 -4.17 25.15
N PHE A 46 -88.22 -4.58 23.96
CA PHE A 46 -87.53 -4.27 22.72
C PHE A 46 -87.46 -2.78 22.44
N LEU A 47 -88.54 -2.03 22.68
CA LEU A 47 -88.53 -0.56 22.53
C LEU A 47 -87.49 0.08 23.46
N LYS A 48 -87.42 -0.37 24.72
CA LYS A 48 -86.41 0.12 25.67
C LYS A 48 -84.98 -0.17 25.19
N THR A 49 -84.74 -1.37 24.66
CA THR A 49 -83.43 -1.75 24.09
C THR A 49 -83.07 -0.90 22.88
N ILE A 50 -84.06 -0.57 22.03
CA ILE A 50 -83.89 0.30 20.87
C ILE A 50 -83.58 1.74 21.31
N GLU A 51 -84.25 2.26 22.34
CA GLU A 51 -83.97 3.58 22.92
C GLU A 51 -82.55 3.66 23.50
N ASP A 52 -82.13 2.65 24.27
CA ASP A 52 -80.76 2.57 24.78
C ASP A 52 -79.74 2.51 23.63
N ARG A 53 -80.04 1.75 22.57
CA ARG A 53 -79.18 1.69 21.39
C ARG A 53 -79.11 3.02 20.64
N LEU A 54 -80.23 3.73 20.50
CA LEU A 54 -80.28 5.07 19.91
C LEU A 54 -79.42 6.06 20.70
N LYS A 55 -79.44 5.98 22.03
CA LYS A 55 -78.58 6.81 22.88
C LYS A 55 -77.09 6.53 22.66
N THR A 56 -76.70 5.25 22.63
CA THR A 56 -75.29 4.88 22.31
C THR A 56 -74.89 5.35 20.92
N LEU A 57 -75.79 5.29 19.94
CA LEU A 57 -75.51 5.72 18.57
C LEU A 57 -75.33 7.25 18.46
N GLU A 58 -76.04 8.02 19.26
CA GLU A 58 -75.86 9.47 19.32
C GLU A 58 -74.52 9.85 19.98
N GLU A 59 -74.09 9.12 21.01
CA GLU A 59 -72.76 9.27 21.62
C GLU A 59 -71.65 8.92 20.61
N GLU A 60 -71.76 7.77 19.92
CA GLU A 60 -70.81 7.36 18.86
C GLU A 60 -70.74 8.38 17.71
N LYS A 61 -71.87 9.00 17.35
CA LYS A 61 -71.94 10.04 16.32
C LYS A 61 -71.20 11.31 16.73
N GLU A 62 -71.32 11.75 17.98
CA GLU A 62 -70.56 12.90 18.48
C GLU A 62 -69.06 12.60 18.58
N GLU A 63 -68.68 11.40 19.02
CA GLU A 63 -67.28 10.96 19.01
C GLU A 63 -66.72 10.92 17.58
N LEU A 64 -67.48 10.41 16.62
CA LEU A 64 -67.09 10.38 15.21
C LEU A 64 -66.92 11.78 14.63
N LYS A 65 -67.75 12.76 15.01
CA LYS A 65 -67.61 14.16 14.58
C LYS A 65 -66.31 14.77 15.10
N GLU A 66 -65.99 14.58 16.38
CA GLU A 66 -64.74 15.07 16.94
C GLU A 66 -63.54 14.37 16.29
N TYR A 67 -63.61 13.05 16.08
CA TYR A 67 -62.58 12.33 15.32
C TYR A 67 -62.39 12.92 13.91
N GLN A 68 -63.47 13.16 13.16
CA GLN A 68 -63.39 13.73 11.82
C GLN A 68 -62.79 15.14 11.80
N LYS A 69 -63.10 15.96 12.81
CA LYS A 69 -62.52 17.29 12.99
C LYS A 69 -61.01 17.20 13.22
N TRP A 70 -60.57 16.31 14.11
CA TRP A 70 -59.15 16.10 14.40
C TRP A 70 -58.40 15.44 13.24
N ASP A 71 -59.00 14.48 12.52
CA ASP A 71 -58.38 13.87 11.34
C ASP A 71 -58.21 14.89 10.20
N LYS A 72 -59.19 15.79 10.00
CA LYS A 72 -59.03 16.92 9.06
C LYS A 72 -57.87 17.82 9.46
N ALA A 73 -57.79 18.21 10.74
CA ALA A 73 -56.69 19.03 11.25
C ALA A 73 -55.33 18.32 11.08
N ARG A 74 -55.26 17.01 11.39
CA ARG A 74 -54.07 16.18 11.19
C ARG A 74 -53.64 16.18 9.73
N ARG A 75 -54.55 15.91 8.79
CA ARG A 75 -54.26 15.92 7.34
C ARG A 75 -53.78 17.28 6.85
N THR A 76 -54.35 18.38 7.35
CA THR A 76 -53.88 19.72 6.98
C THR A 76 -52.47 20.01 7.50
N LEU A 77 -52.14 19.59 8.72
CA LEU A 77 -50.79 19.73 9.27
C LEU A 77 -49.79 18.85 8.54
N GLU A 78 -50.15 17.61 8.23
CA GLU A 78 -49.35 16.66 7.44
C GLU A 78 -49.04 17.24 6.06
N TYR A 79 -50.03 17.82 5.37
CA TYR A 79 -49.81 18.53 4.11
C TYR A 79 -48.85 19.72 4.25
N ILE A 80 -49.01 20.54 5.31
CA ILE A 80 -48.12 21.68 5.56
C ILE A 80 -46.68 21.22 5.79
N ILE A 81 -46.48 20.16 6.57
CA ILE A 81 -45.15 19.58 6.81
C ILE A 81 -44.53 19.14 5.48
N HIS A 82 -45.25 18.37 4.68
CA HIS A 82 -44.74 17.93 3.38
C HIS A 82 -44.45 19.08 2.42
N GLU A 83 -45.26 20.14 2.41
CA GLU A 83 -45.00 21.34 1.62
C GLU A 83 -43.73 22.07 2.09
N THR A 84 -43.50 22.13 3.41
CA THR A 84 -42.27 22.73 3.96
C THR A 84 -41.03 21.90 3.62
N GLU A 85 -41.09 20.58 3.77
CA GLU A 85 -40.00 19.67 3.40
C GLU A 85 -39.69 19.76 1.90
N LEU A 86 -40.74 19.81 1.06
CA LEU A 86 -40.58 19.97 -0.38
C LEU A 86 -39.91 21.31 -0.73
N LYS A 87 -40.25 22.39 -0.02
CA LYS A 87 -39.62 23.70 -0.21
C LYS A 87 -38.15 23.72 0.24
N GLU A 88 -37.82 23.05 1.33
CA GLU A 88 -36.43 22.89 1.79
C GLU A 88 -35.61 22.06 0.80
N ASN A 89 -36.16 20.94 0.34
CA ASN A 89 -35.53 20.09 -0.68
C ASN A 89 -35.30 20.84 -2.00
N LYS A 90 -36.25 21.67 -2.44
CA LYS A 90 -36.07 22.53 -3.61
C LYS A 90 -34.94 23.54 -3.43
N LYS A 91 -34.85 24.21 -2.28
CA LYS A 91 -33.72 25.11 -1.99
C LYS A 91 -32.39 24.39 -2.00
N LEU A 92 -32.32 23.21 -1.38
CA LEU A 92 -31.10 22.40 -1.36
C LEU A 92 -30.71 21.97 -2.78
N LEU A 93 -31.68 21.62 -3.63
CA LEU A 93 -31.44 21.30 -5.03
C LEU A 93 -30.87 22.51 -5.79
N ASP A 94 -31.47 23.69 -5.64
CA ASP A 94 -31.01 24.93 -6.27
C ASP A 94 -29.57 25.29 -5.83
N ASP A 95 -29.26 25.12 -4.54
CA ASP A 95 -27.92 25.35 -3.99
C ASP A 95 -26.90 24.36 -4.58
N LEU A 96 -27.26 23.08 -4.69
CA LEU A 96 -26.42 22.05 -5.31
C LEU A 96 -26.21 22.31 -6.81
N GLU A 97 -27.24 22.76 -7.53
CA GLU A 97 -27.11 23.15 -8.94
C GLU A 97 -26.19 24.35 -9.12
N SER A 98 -26.31 25.36 -8.24
CA SER A 98 -25.42 26.53 -8.22
C SER A 98 -23.96 26.12 -7.93
N GLN A 99 -23.74 25.25 -6.95
CA GLN A 99 -22.40 24.70 -6.66
C GLN A 99 -21.85 23.89 -7.82
N ARG A 100 -22.67 23.06 -8.47
CA ARG A 100 -22.27 22.28 -9.65
C ARG A 100 -21.90 23.19 -10.81
N LYS A 101 -22.65 24.26 -11.06
CA LYS A 101 -22.35 25.25 -12.10
C LYS A 101 -21.04 25.97 -11.82
N ASN A 102 -20.84 26.46 -10.60
CA ASN A 102 -19.60 27.12 -10.18
C ASN A 102 -18.38 26.19 -10.29
N SER A 103 -18.53 24.91 -9.90
CA SER A 103 -17.49 23.90 -10.07
C SER A 103 -17.19 23.64 -11.56
N GLY A 104 -18.22 23.57 -12.40
CA GLY A 104 -18.07 23.46 -13.85
C GLY A 104 -17.32 24.63 -14.47
N ASP A 105 -17.59 25.85 -14.02
CA ASP A 105 -16.89 27.06 -14.51
C ASP A 105 -15.44 27.11 -14.03
N LYS A 106 -15.16 26.74 -12.77
CA LYS A 106 -13.78 26.57 -12.26
C LYS A 106 -13.02 25.50 -13.04
N GLN A 107 -13.67 24.38 -13.36
CA GLN A 107 -13.06 23.31 -14.14
C GLN A 107 -12.71 23.78 -15.56
N LYS A 108 -13.57 24.59 -16.20
CA LYS A 108 -13.25 25.22 -17.50
C LYS A 108 -12.06 26.18 -17.37
N GLN A 109 -12.00 26.99 -16.33
CA GLN A 109 -10.86 27.90 -16.07
C GLN A 109 -9.56 27.12 -15.92
N PHE A 110 -9.53 26.09 -15.07
CA PHE A 110 -8.33 25.27 -14.89
C PHE A 110 -7.94 24.54 -16.18
N THR A 111 -8.90 24.08 -16.97
CA THR A 111 -8.61 23.45 -18.27
C THR A 111 -7.94 24.44 -19.23
N GLN A 112 -8.40 25.70 -19.26
CA GLN A 112 -7.76 26.76 -20.05
C GLN A 112 -6.36 27.11 -19.53
N GLU A 113 -6.16 27.16 -18.21
CA GLU A 113 -4.85 27.40 -17.62
C GLU A 113 -3.86 26.27 -17.93
N ILE A 114 -4.31 25.02 -17.86
CA ILE A 114 -3.50 23.84 -18.24
C ILE A 114 -3.10 23.93 -19.71
N GLN A 115 -4.03 24.26 -20.61
CA GLN A 115 -3.70 24.43 -22.04
C GLN A 115 -2.66 25.54 -22.27
N LYS A 116 -2.84 26.70 -21.63
CA LYS A 116 -1.86 27.80 -21.70
C LYS A 116 -0.50 27.39 -21.14
N ALA A 117 -0.47 26.63 -20.04
CA ALA A 117 0.76 26.12 -19.46
C ALA A 117 1.45 25.11 -20.39
N GLN A 118 0.70 24.20 -21.02
CA GLN A 118 1.21 23.25 -22.01
C GLN A 118 1.80 23.95 -23.23
N GLU A 119 1.15 24.99 -23.76
CA GLU A 119 1.71 25.80 -24.85
C GLU A 119 3.00 26.51 -24.44
N LYS A 120 3.05 27.09 -23.23
CA LYS A 120 4.28 27.69 -22.68
C LYS A 120 5.40 26.68 -22.56
N ILE A 121 5.13 25.48 -22.05
CA ILE A 121 6.12 24.39 -21.95
C ILE A 121 6.64 24.02 -23.34
N LYS A 122 5.75 23.85 -24.32
CA LYS A 122 6.13 23.52 -25.69
C LYS A 122 7.02 24.60 -26.32
N ASN A 123 6.69 25.87 -26.09
CA ASN A 123 7.50 26.99 -26.57
C ASN A 123 8.87 27.04 -25.90
N ILE A 124 8.94 26.87 -24.57
CA ILE A 124 10.20 26.81 -23.83
C ILE A 124 11.05 25.63 -24.28
N GLN A 125 10.46 24.45 -24.51
CA GLN A 125 11.18 23.29 -25.03
C GLN A 125 11.76 23.54 -26.43
N LYS A 126 11.01 24.25 -27.29
CA LYS A 126 11.51 24.64 -28.61
C LYS A 126 12.69 25.61 -28.48
N SER A 127 12.56 26.67 -27.68
CA SER A 127 13.65 27.62 -27.42
C SER A 127 14.87 26.96 -26.77
N LEU A 128 14.68 25.99 -25.86
CA LEU A 128 15.77 25.22 -25.28
C LEU A 128 16.49 24.36 -26.33
N LYS A 129 15.75 23.75 -27.25
CA LYS A 129 16.32 22.96 -28.34
C LYS A 129 17.13 23.84 -29.30
N ASP A 130 16.61 25.01 -29.65
CA ASP A 130 17.29 25.97 -30.51
C ASP A 130 18.55 26.50 -29.82
N ALA A 131 18.47 26.93 -28.55
CA ALA A 131 19.64 27.37 -27.77
C ALA A 131 20.71 26.27 -27.61
N ARG A 132 20.31 25.00 -27.43
CA ARG A 132 21.26 23.88 -27.40
C ARG A 132 21.95 23.68 -28.74
N LYS A 133 21.23 23.85 -29.84
CA LYS A 133 21.81 23.79 -31.18
C LYS A 133 22.84 24.90 -31.35
N ASP A 134 22.49 26.13 -30.97
CA ASP A 134 23.37 27.30 -31.05
C ASP A 134 24.65 27.11 -30.21
N VAL A 135 24.52 26.59 -28.99
CA VAL A 135 25.67 26.27 -28.11
C VAL A 135 26.58 25.22 -28.73
N ASN A 136 26.02 24.18 -29.36
CA ASN A 136 26.82 23.16 -30.03
C ASN A 136 27.55 23.73 -31.24
N THR A 137 26.88 24.52 -32.09
CA THR A 137 27.56 25.20 -33.20
C THR A 137 28.67 26.13 -32.72
N ALA A 138 28.43 26.92 -31.67
CA ALA A 138 29.47 27.79 -31.10
C ALA A 138 30.64 26.98 -30.49
N LYS A 139 30.38 25.80 -29.94
CA LYS A 139 31.42 24.91 -29.42
C LYS A 139 32.27 24.31 -30.54
N ASP A 140 31.63 23.91 -31.64
CA ASP A 140 32.31 23.38 -32.82
C ASP A 140 33.15 24.48 -33.49
N GLU A 141 32.59 25.69 -33.66
CA GLU A 141 33.31 26.87 -34.15
C GLU A 141 34.51 27.21 -33.26
N LYS A 142 34.34 27.22 -31.93
CA LYS A 142 35.44 27.43 -30.99
C LYS A 142 36.53 26.38 -31.15
N SER A 143 36.16 25.11 -31.36
CA SER A 143 37.14 24.03 -31.60
C SER A 143 37.93 24.30 -32.85
N VAL A 144 37.27 24.63 -33.97
CA VAL A 144 37.93 24.96 -35.25
C VAL A 144 38.87 26.15 -35.07
N LEU A 145 38.38 27.26 -34.51
CA LEU A 145 39.17 28.47 -34.24
C LEU A 145 40.36 28.21 -33.32
N THR A 146 40.21 27.34 -32.30
CA THR A 146 41.34 26.98 -31.41
C THR A 146 42.41 26.21 -32.18
N THR A 147 42.00 25.36 -33.12
CA THR A 147 42.91 24.57 -33.96
C THR A 147 43.65 25.48 -34.95
N GLU A 148 42.93 26.38 -35.62
CA GLU A 148 43.51 27.42 -36.48
C GLU A 148 44.45 28.34 -35.69
N HIS A 149 44.06 28.76 -34.49
CA HIS A 149 44.90 29.59 -33.64
C HIS A 149 46.20 28.90 -33.27
N GLN A 150 46.17 27.61 -32.90
CA GLN A 150 47.38 26.83 -32.64
C GLN A 150 48.27 26.70 -33.89
N GLN A 151 47.67 26.54 -35.06
CA GLN A 151 48.39 26.43 -36.32
C GLN A 151 49.08 27.75 -36.71
N LEU A 152 48.35 28.88 -36.61
CA LEU A 152 48.88 30.22 -36.79
C LEU A 152 49.96 30.54 -35.75
N LEU A 153 49.80 30.10 -34.50
CA LEU A 153 50.83 30.29 -33.46
C LEU A 153 52.13 29.56 -33.82
N ARG A 154 52.02 28.31 -34.31
CA ARG A 154 53.17 27.53 -34.80
C ARG A 154 53.86 28.22 -35.97
N GLU A 155 53.09 28.67 -36.96
CA GLU A 155 53.62 29.41 -38.10
C GLU A 155 54.30 30.71 -37.69
N LYS A 156 53.67 31.48 -36.80
CA LYS A 156 54.26 32.69 -36.23
C LYS A 156 55.57 32.38 -35.52
N THR A 157 55.61 31.38 -34.63
CA THR A 157 56.86 31.01 -33.94
C THR A 157 57.95 30.54 -34.90
N LYS A 158 57.58 29.84 -35.98
CA LYS A 158 58.54 29.44 -37.02
C LYS A 158 59.09 30.64 -37.77
N LEU A 159 58.24 31.58 -38.15
CA LEU A 159 58.64 32.84 -38.78
C LEU A 159 59.49 33.69 -37.85
N ASP A 160 59.13 33.84 -36.57
CA ASP A 160 59.90 34.60 -35.58
C ASP A 160 61.31 34.00 -35.39
N LEU A 161 61.43 32.67 -35.32
CA LEU A 161 62.73 31.98 -35.31
C LEU A 161 63.53 32.24 -36.60
N THR A 162 62.86 32.18 -37.75
CA THR A 162 63.51 32.40 -39.05
C THR A 162 63.99 33.86 -39.18
N ILE A 163 63.20 34.82 -38.69
CA ILE A 163 63.59 36.24 -38.62
C ILE A 163 64.77 36.43 -37.66
N SER A 164 64.76 35.75 -36.50
CA SER A 164 65.89 35.79 -35.57
C SER A 164 67.17 35.25 -36.21
N ASP A 165 67.10 34.07 -36.84
CA ASP A 165 68.23 33.43 -37.50
C ASP A 165 68.78 34.31 -38.64
N LEU A 166 67.90 34.83 -39.50
CA LEU A 166 68.28 35.75 -40.58
C LEU A 166 68.84 37.07 -40.05
N SER A 167 68.29 37.60 -38.94
CA SER A 167 68.80 38.81 -38.31
C SER A 167 70.20 38.59 -37.74
N ASP A 168 70.45 37.45 -37.11
CA ASP A 168 71.76 37.08 -36.59
C ASP A 168 72.76 36.85 -37.73
N GLU A 169 72.34 36.23 -38.83
CA GLU A 169 73.13 36.04 -40.06
C GLU A 169 73.50 37.39 -40.68
N VAL A 170 72.54 38.29 -40.88
CA VAL A 170 72.77 39.65 -41.39
C VAL A 170 73.67 40.45 -40.45
N GLN A 171 73.53 40.31 -39.13
CA GLN A 171 74.41 40.98 -38.17
C GLN A 171 75.83 40.41 -38.21
N GLY A 172 75.98 39.10 -38.40
CA GLY A 172 77.25 38.43 -38.64
C GLY A 172 77.93 38.90 -39.91
N ASP A 173 77.18 38.97 -41.01
CA ASP A 173 77.64 39.42 -42.32
C ASP A 173 78.01 40.90 -42.32
N ASN A 174 77.23 41.78 -41.67
CA ASN A 174 77.59 43.18 -41.53
C ASN A 174 78.89 43.36 -40.72
N LYS A 175 79.06 42.62 -39.62
CA LYS A 175 80.32 42.62 -38.84
C LYS A 175 81.49 42.03 -39.63
N SER A 176 81.22 41.12 -40.56
CA SER A 176 82.24 40.56 -41.47
C SER A 176 82.63 41.58 -42.53
N LYS A 177 81.65 42.24 -43.16
CA LYS A 177 81.82 43.29 -44.15
C LYS A 177 82.58 44.49 -43.58
N GLU A 178 82.21 44.96 -42.39
CA GLU A 178 82.89 46.08 -41.73
C GLU A 178 84.36 45.77 -41.42
N ARG A 179 84.67 44.53 -40.99
CA ARG A 179 86.05 44.06 -40.82
C ARG A 179 86.80 44.00 -42.15
N ALA A 180 86.17 43.46 -43.20
CA ALA A 180 86.78 43.38 -44.52
C ALA A 180 87.04 44.77 -45.14
N GLU A 181 86.14 45.74 -44.94
CA GLU A 181 86.32 47.13 -45.39
C GLU A 181 87.47 47.82 -44.64
N GLN A 182 87.58 47.64 -43.32
CA GLN A 182 88.70 48.16 -42.54
C GLN A 182 90.04 47.54 -42.94
N GLU A 183 90.05 46.24 -43.25
CA GLU A 183 91.25 45.52 -43.69
C GLU A 183 91.66 45.93 -45.11
N LEU A 184 90.70 46.14 -46.01
CA LEU A 184 90.93 46.64 -47.36
C LEU A 184 91.49 48.07 -47.35
N GLU A 185 91.01 48.94 -46.47
CA GLU A 185 91.54 50.29 -46.33
C GLU A 185 92.97 50.30 -45.79
N ARG A 186 93.26 49.47 -44.78
CA ARG A 186 94.63 49.27 -44.28
C ARG A 186 95.55 48.74 -45.39
N LEU A 187 95.09 47.76 -46.16
CA LEU A 187 95.86 47.16 -47.25
C LEU A 187 96.15 48.19 -48.35
N LYS A 188 95.19 49.05 -48.70
CA LYS A 188 95.42 50.15 -49.67
C LYS A 188 96.48 51.13 -49.19
N ILE A 189 96.47 51.50 -47.90
CA ILE A 189 97.48 52.36 -47.30
C ILE A 189 98.86 51.67 -47.37
N THR A 190 98.93 50.38 -46.99
CA THR A 190 100.18 49.60 -47.06
C THR A 190 100.67 49.43 -48.50
N ILE A 191 99.79 49.21 -49.47
CA ILE A 191 100.16 49.11 -50.89
C ILE A 191 100.74 50.44 -51.37
N SER A 192 100.10 51.57 -51.06
CA SER A 192 100.60 52.91 -51.43
C SER A 192 101.98 53.22 -50.81
N GLU A 193 102.20 52.83 -49.56
CA GLU A 193 103.50 52.95 -48.89
C GLU A 193 104.55 52.03 -49.54
N LYS A 194 104.19 50.78 -49.84
CA LYS A 194 105.09 49.79 -50.46
C LYS A 194 105.40 50.11 -51.92
N GLU A 195 104.46 50.69 -52.68
CA GLU A 195 104.70 51.18 -54.04
C GLU A 195 105.66 52.37 -54.04
N LYS A 196 105.53 53.31 -53.09
CA LYS A 196 106.51 54.39 -52.90
C LYS A 196 107.89 53.88 -52.51
N GLU A 197 107.96 52.90 -51.61
CA GLU A 197 109.23 52.23 -51.29
C GLU A 197 109.81 51.53 -52.54
N LEU A 198 108.98 50.84 -53.32
CA LEU A 198 109.40 50.14 -54.54
C LEU A 198 109.92 51.11 -55.61
N GLU A 199 109.30 52.27 -55.80
CA GLU A 199 109.74 53.31 -56.75
C GLU A 199 111.17 53.79 -56.43
N THR A 200 111.52 53.89 -55.14
CA THR A 200 112.87 54.28 -54.70
C THR A 200 113.88 53.14 -54.72
N VAL A 201 113.43 51.91 -54.44
CA VAL A 201 114.29 50.74 -54.32
C VAL A 201 114.55 50.08 -55.67
N ARG A 202 113.60 50.09 -56.61
CA ARG A 202 113.71 49.43 -57.93
C ARG A 202 114.92 49.89 -58.76
N PRO A 203 115.24 51.19 -58.91
CA PRO A 203 116.45 51.59 -59.65
C PRO A 203 117.74 51.21 -58.90
N ARG A 204 117.72 51.20 -57.57
CA ARG A 204 118.85 50.72 -56.75
C ARG A 204 119.02 49.20 -56.87
N TYR A 205 117.92 48.45 -56.89
CA TYR A 205 117.88 47.01 -57.05
C TYR A 205 118.31 46.59 -58.45
N GLU A 206 117.87 47.23 -59.53
CA GLU A 206 118.32 46.89 -60.89
C GLU A 206 119.83 47.19 -61.10
N ALA A 207 120.33 48.28 -60.51
CA ALA A 207 121.76 48.59 -60.52
C ALA A 207 122.58 47.60 -59.68
N MET A 208 122.06 47.16 -58.53
CA MET A 208 122.69 46.13 -57.71
C MET A 208 122.54 44.73 -58.30
N ARG A 209 121.44 44.41 -58.98
CA ARG A 209 121.19 43.13 -59.64
C ARG A 209 122.13 42.91 -60.82
N ARG A 210 122.46 43.95 -61.58
CA ARG A 210 123.54 43.85 -62.60
C ARG A 210 124.91 43.59 -61.97
N LYS A 211 125.20 44.21 -60.82
CA LYS A 211 126.43 43.93 -60.06
C LYS A 211 126.39 42.54 -59.41
N GLU A 212 125.21 42.07 -59.01
CA GLU A 212 124.97 40.75 -58.43
C GLU A 212 125.03 39.66 -59.48
N GLU A 213 124.53 39.83 -60.70
CA GLU A 213 124.63 38.81 -61.77
C GLU A 213 126.11 38.57 -62.16
N GLU A 214 126.92 39.64 -62.22
CA GLU A 214 128.37 39.53 -62.44
C GLU A 214 129.09 38.88 -61.25
N CYS A 215 128.75 39.31 -60.02
CA CYS A 215 129.34 38.80 -58.79
C CYS A 215 128.87 37.37 -58.46
N SER A 216 127.64 36.99 -58.82
CA SER A 216 127.02 35.66 -58.59
C SER A 216 127.62 34.59 -59.49
N ARG A 217 128.08 34.96 -60.68
CA ARG A 217 128.86 34.08 -61.56
C ARG A 217 130.22 33.77 -60.97
N GLU A 218 130.91 34.77 -60.39
CA GLU A 218 132.17 34.56 -59.66
C GLU A 218 131.95 33.87 -58.29
N LEU A 219 130.86 34.20 -57.60
CA LEU A 219 130.47 33.65 -56.32
C LEU A 219 130.11 32.18 -56.44
N ASN A 220 129.37 31.72 -57.45
CA ASN A 220 129.02 30.30 -57.62
C ASN A 220 130.25 29.40 -57.76
N LEU A 221 131.27 29.85 -58.51
CA LEU A 221 132.55 29.16 -58.66
C LEU A 221 133.36 29.14 -57.35
N LYS A 222 133.26 30.18 -56.53
CA LYS A 222 133.90 30.24 -55.20
C LYS A 222 133.06 29.57 -54.10
N GLU A 223 131.74 29.49 -54.24
CA GLU A 223 130.77 28.92 -53.30
C GLU A 223 130.70 27.41 -53.35
N GLN A 224 130.94 26.80 -54.51
CA GLN A 224 131.12 25.35 -54.60
C GLN A 224 132.37 24.90 -53.82
N LYS A 225 133.41 25.75 -53.81
CA LYS A 225 134.65 25.57 -53.02
C LYS A 225 134.48 25.97 -51.53
N ARG A 226 133.54 26.88 -51.24
CA ARG A 226 133.15 27.32 -49.89
C ARG A 226 132.28 26.27 -49.17
N LYS A 227 131.40 25.57 -49.88
CA LYS A 227 130.48 24.55 -49.34
C LYS A 227 131.18 23.31 -48.76
N GLU A 228 132.35 22.94 -49.27
CA GLU A 228 133.19 21.88 -48.66
C GLU A 228 133.90 22.33 -47.38
N LEU A 229 134.18 23.64 -47.24
CA LEU A 229 134.85 24.22 -46.07
C LEU A 229 133.89 24.59 -44.93
N TYR A 230 132.63 24.97 -45.23
CA TYR A 230 131.60 25.28 -44.22
C TYR A 230 130.99 24.04 -43.54
N ALA A 231 131.26 22.84 -44.03
CA ALA A 231 130.92 21.60 -43.32
C ALA A 231 131.80 21.36 -42.07
N LYS A 232 132.86 22.17 -41.84
CA LYS A 232 133.82 22.01 -40.74
C LYS A 232 133.76 23.04 -39.60
N GLN A 233 132.80 23.98 -39.56
CA GLN A 233 132.73 24.87 -38.38
C GLN A 233 131.37 25.55 -38.18
N GLY A 234 130.72 25.25 -37.04
CA GLY A 234 130.05 26.25 -36.21
C GLY A 234 128.53 26.45 -36.35
N ARG A 235 127.81 26.02 -35.31
CA ARG A 235 126.49 26.52 -34.87
C ARG A 235 126.60 27.98 -34.37
N GLY A 236 125.51 28.75 -34.47
CA GLY A 236 125.23 29.84 -33.52
C GLY A 236 124.15 30.86 -33.91
N SER A 237 122.98 30.78 -33.23
CA SER A 237 122.21 31.88 -32.62
C SER A 237 120.69 31.79 -32.85
N GLN A 238 119.92 31.36 -31.84
CA GLN A 238 118.45 31.50 -31.81
C GLN A 238 117.89 32.04 -30.49
N PHE A 239 118.73 32.32 -29.47
CA PHE A 239 118.40 33.15 -28.29
C PHE A 239 119.69 33.77 -27.74
N SER A 240 119.65 35.06 -27.41
CA SER A 240 120.84 35.87 -27.12
C SER A 240 121.20 35.95 -25.62
N SER A 241 120.36 35.42 -24.73
CA SER A 241 120.66 35.28 -23.29
C SER A 241 119.88 34.12 -22.63
N LYS A 242 120.39 33.64 -21.50
CA LYS A 242 119.74 32.63 -20.64
C LYS A 242 118.46 33.17 -19.98
N GLU A 243 118.38 34.47 -19.73
CA GLU A 243 117.21 35.10 -19.11
C GLU A 243 115.98 35.11 -20.02
N GLU A 244 116.14 35.26 -21.34
CA GLU A 244 115.02 35.23 -22.31
C GLU A 244 114.35 33.86 -22.38
N ARG A 245 115.15 32.79 -22.26
CA ARG A 245 114.64 31.42 -22.21
C ARG A 245 113.85 31.16 -20.92
N ASP A 246 114.41 31.55 -19.77
CA ASP A 246 113.79 31.26 -18.47
C ASP A 246 112.52 32.09 -18.24
N LYS A 247 112.41 33.31 -18.78
CA LYS A 247 111.19 34.12 -18.76
C LYS A 247 110.02 33.46 -19.50
N TRP A 248 110.30 32.89 -20.68
CA TRP A 248 109.29 32.19 -21.47
C TRP A 248 108.78 30.93 -20.76
N ILE A 249 109.70 30.11 -20.24
CA ILE A 249 109.36 28.89 -19.49
C ILE A 249 108.53 29.22 -18.24
N GLN A 250 108.87 30.29 -17.51
CA GLN A 250 108.11 30.72 -16.33
C GLN A 250 106.70 31.25 -16.66
N GLY A 251 106.52 31.91 -17.81
CA GLY A 251 105.21 32.33 -18.28
C GLY A 251 104.29 31.14 -18.58
N GLU A 252 104.83 30.14 -19.27
CA GLU A 252 104.10 28.92 -19.62
C GLU A 252 103.69 28.12 -18.37
N LEU A 253 104.61 27.98 -17.40
CA LEU A 253 104.36 27.31 -16.12
C LEU A 253 103.26 27.98 -15.28
N LYS A 254 103.13 29.31 -15.32
CA LYS A 254 102.05 30.03 -14.61
C LYS A 254 100.68 29.78 -15.24
N SER A 255 100.60 29.74 -16.57
CA SER A 255 99.35 29.46 -17.30
C SER A 255 98.81 28.07 -16.96
N LEU A 256 99.68 27.05 -17.05
CA LEU A 256 99.34 25.66 -16.74
C LEU A 256 98.88 25.46 -15.29
N ASN A 257 99.56 26.09 -14.32
CA ASN A 257 99.18 25.98 -12.90
C ASN A 257 97.81 26.61 -12.57
N LYS A 258 97.41 27.68 -13.28
CA LYS A 258 96.07 28.27 -13.12
C LYS A 258 94.99 27.30 -13.60
N GLN A 259 95.19 26.68 -14.77
CA GLN A 259 94.24 25.72 -15.34
C GLN A 259 94.06 24.48 -14.44
N ILE A 260 95.14 24.00 -13.82
CA ILE A 260 95.09 22.87 -12.89
C ILE A 260 94.22 23.20 -11.67
N LYS A 261 94.38 24.39 -11.08
CA LYS A 261 93.55 24.81 -9.92
C LYS A 261 92.06 24.91 -10.27
N ASP A 262 91.73 25.49 -11.42
CA ASP A 262 90.34 25.61 -11.86
C ASP A 262 89.70 24.22 -12.05
N LYS A 263 90.45 23.24 -12.60
CA LYS A 263 89.97 21.86 -12.75
C LYS A 263 89.78 21.13 -11.42
N ILE A 264 90.66 21.34 -10.44
CA ILE A 264 90.52 20.74 -9.10
C ILE A 264 89.26 21.28 -8.39
N THR A 265 89.00 22.60 -8.48
CA THR A 265 87.79 23.17 -7.86
C THR A 265 86.50 22.66 -8.52
N HIS A 266 86.51 22.44 -9.84
CA HIS A 266 85.38 21.88 -10.56
C HIS A 266 85.13 20.41 -10.20
N GLN A 267 86.19 19.61 -10.06
CA GLN A 267 86.10 18.22 -9.61
C GLN A 267 85.50 18.11 -8.21
N SER A 268 85.89 18.98 -7.28
CA SER A 268 85.36 18.99 -5.91
C SER A 268 83.85 19.29 -5.88
N LYS A 269 83.38 20.26 -6.68
CA LYS A 269 81.94 20.60 -6.77
C LYS A 269 81.13 19.43 -7.34
N LEU A 270 81.62 18.81 -8.41
CA LEU A 270 80.98 17.63 -9.00
C LEU A 270 80.89 16.46 -8.00
N GLN A 271 81.90 16.25 -7.16
CA GLN A 271 81.85 15.22 -6.12
C GLN A 271 80.83 15.52 -5.02
N GLU A 272 80.64 16.79 -4.64
CA GLU A 272 79.61 17.20 -3.68
C GLU A 272 78.20 17.04 -4.26
N ASP A 273 77.99 17.46 -5.52
CA ASP A 273 76.72 17.28 -6.21
C ASP A 273 76.36 15.78 -6.36
N LEU A 274 77.33 14.94 -6.72
CA LEU A 274 77.12 13.49 -6.84
C LEU A 274 76.72 12.84 -5.50
N LYS A 275 77.31 13.29 -4.38
CA LYS A 275 76.91 12.83 -3.04
C LYS A 275 75.50 13.28 -2.67
N ARG A 276 75.13 14.51 -3.00
CA ARG A 276 73.78 15.05 -2.75
C ARG A 276 72.72 14.32 -3.57
N ASP A 277 73.03 13.99 -4.81
CA ASP A 277 72.07 13.31 -5.67
C ASP A 277 71.94 11.83 -5.28
N ALA A 278 73.01 11.18 -4.84
CA ALA A 278 72.95 9.82 -4.27
C ALA A 278 72.12 9.74 -2.98
N SER A 279 72.16 10.76 -2.12
CA SER A 279 71.31 10.78 -0.91
C SER A 279 69.83 11.05 -1.26
N LYS A 280 69.55 11.91 -2.22
CA LYS A 280 68.18 12.13 -2.74
C LYS A 280 67.61 10.88 -3.40
N GLN A 281 68.42 10.14 -4.17
CA GLN A 281 67.98 8.90 -4.80
C GLN A 281 67.51 7.88 -3.75
N LYS A 282 68.29 7.65 -2.70
CA LYS A 282 67.92 6.73 -1.61
C LYS A 282 66.64 7.15 -0.90
N GLU A 283 66.45 8.45 -0.66
CA GLU A 283 65.23 8.95 -0.03
C GLU A 283 64.00 8.79 -0.94
N LEU A 284 64.16 8.98 -2.26
CA LEU A 284 63.10 8.74 -3.22
C LEU A 284 62.76 7.25 -3.34
N GLU A 285 63.75 6.37 -3.37
CA GLU A 285 63.55 4.91 -3.36
C GLU A 285 62.77 4.47 -2.12
N ARG A 286 63.12 4.97 -0.93
CA ARG A 286 62.38 4.71 0.31
C ARG A 286 60.92 5.17 0.23
N LYS A 287 60.67 6.36 -0.31
CA LYS A 287 59.30 6.87 -0.48
C LYS A 287 58.48 6.06 -1.48
N ILE A 288 59.12 5.57 -2.55
CA ILE A 288 58.47 4.69 -3.53
C ILE A 288 58.05 3.37 -2.87
N GLU A 289 58.93 2.77 -2.06
CA GLU A 289 58.62 1.55 -1.31
C GLU A 289 57.44 1.77 -0.35
N GLU A 290 57.50 2.82 0.48
CA GLU A 290 56.42 3.17 1.43
C GLU A 290 55.08 3.41 0.70
N HIS A 291 55.08 4.15 -0.41
CA HIS A 291 53.88 4.37 -1.20
C HIS A 291 53.35 3.08 -1.83
N THR A 292 54.23 2.18 -2.27
CA THR A 292 53.84 0.90 -2.85
C THR A 292 53.19 -0.01 -1.80
N GLU A 293 53.73 -0.08 -0.59
CA GLU A 293 53.11 -0.81 0.52
C GLU A 293 51.73 -0.24 0.88
N THR A 294 51.61 1.08 0.99
CA THR A 294 50.30 1.71 1.27
C THR A 294 49.29 1.46 0.17
N PHE A 295 49.73 1.43 -1.09
CA PHE A 295 48.87 1.19 -2.23
C PHE A 295 48.32 -0.24 -2.21
N GLU A 296 49.17 -1.22 -1.90
CA GLU A 296 48.75 -2.62 -1.84
C GLU A 296 47.80 -2.86 -0.65
N GLN A 297 48.05 -2.22 0.51
CA GLN A 297 47.13 -2.25 1.65
C GLN A 297 45.76 -1.66 1.30
N LEU A 298 45.73 -0.49 0.65
CA LEU A 298 44.49 0.14 0.19
C LEU A 298 43.75 -0.74 -0.81
N ARG A 299 44.47 -1.40 -1.72
CA ARG A 299 43.89 -2.33 -2.68
C ARG A 299 43.20 -3.52 -2.01
N VAL A 300 43.85 -4.14 -1.02
CA VAL A 300 43.26 -5.25 -0.25
C VAL A 300 42.01 -4.79 0.50
N GLN A 301 42.03 -3.61 1.13
CA GLN A 301 40.86 -3.04 1.80
C GLN A 301 39.72 -2.77 0.83
N ILE A 302 39.99 -2.26 -0.38
CA ILE A 302 38.98 -2.04 -1.41
C ILE A 302 38.33 -3.37 -1.82
N ASP A 303 39.12 -4.43 -2.02
CA ASP A 303 38.59 -5.74 -2.38
C ASP A 303 37.74 -6.35 -1.26
N GLU A 304 38.14 -6.19 0.00
CA GLU A 304 37.38 -6.63 1.17
C GLU A 304 36.06 -5.85 1.33
N HIS A 305 36.11 -4.52 1.19
CA HIS A 305 34.91 -3.69 1.20
C HIS A 305 33.96 -4.02 0.04
N ASN A 306 34.49 -4.31 -1.15
CA ASN A 306 33.70 -4.74 -2.28
C ASN A 306 33.00 -6.08 -2.00
N LYS A 307 33.71 -7.08 -1.46
CA LYS A 307 33.10 -8.36 -1.04
C LYS A 307 31.98 -8.16 -0.04
N ASN A 308 32.24 -7.38 1.01
CA ASN A 308 31.25 -7.07 2.05
C ASN A 308 30.03 -6.34 1.45
N TYR A 309 30.26 -5.39 0.54
CA TYR A 309 29.19 -4.69 -0.17
C TYR A 309 28.31 -5.66 -0.98
N TYR A 310 28.91 -6.61 -1.70
CA TYR A 310 28.15 -7.60 -2.48
C TYR A 310 27.34 -8.54 -1.59
N GLU A 311 27.87 -8.97 -0.44
CA GLU A 311 27.14 -9.79 0.53
C GLU A 311 25.97 -9.04 1.15
N LEU A 312 26.20 -7.80 1.60
CA LEU A 312 25.15 -6.93 2.13
C LEU A 312 24.07 -6.64 1.08
N LYS A 313 24.46 -6.43 -0.18
CA LYS A 313 23.52 -6.24 -1.28
C LYS A 313 22.66 -7.48 -1.52
N LYS A 314 23.26 -8.68 -1.53
CA LYS A 314 22.50 -9.95 -1.63
C LYS A 314 21.51 -10.11 -0.48
N LYS A 315 21.93 -9.86 0.76
CA LYS A 315 21.05 -9.92 1.94
C LYS A 315 19.90 -8.93 1.83
N LYS A 316 20.18 -7.68 1.42
CA LYS A 316 19.15 -6.66 1.19
C LYS A 316 18.13 -7.11 0.13
N ASP A 317 18.60 -7.60 -1.01
CA ASP A 317 17.71 -8.03 -2.11
C ASP A 317 16.88 -9.26 -1.71
N HIS A 318 17.44 -10.18 -0.91
CA HIS A 318 16.72 -11.30 -0.32
C HIS A 318 15.62 -10.84 0.65
N PHE A 319 15.93 -9.97 1.61
CA PHE A 319 14.93 -9.42 2.54
C PHE A 319 13.87 -8.59 1.83
N GLN A 320 14.22 -7.87 0.76
CA GLN A 320 13.25 -7.15 -0.06
C GLN A 320 12.27 -8.10 -0.75
N THR A 321 12.74 -9.26 -1.20
CA THR A 321 11.90 -10.30 -1.82
C THR A 321 10.93 -10.88 -0.79
N ILE A 322 11.44 -11.27 0.39
CA ILE A 322 10.61 -11.78 1.50
C ILE A 322 9.56 -10.75 1.91
N ARG A 323 9.95 -9.48 2.07
CA ARG A 323 9.02 -8.40 2.41
C ARG A 323 7.89 -8.28 1.39
N ASN A 324 8.21 -8.36 0.10
CA ASN A 324 7.20 -8.29 -0.95
C ASN A 324 6.25 -9.49 -0.93
N GLU A 325 6.73 -10.69 -0.61
CA GLU A 325 5.90 -11.89 -0.48
C GLU A 325 4.97 -11.82 0.73
N VAL A 326 5.49 -11.40 1.88
CA VAL A 326 4.69 -11.20 3.10
C VAL A 326 3.64 -10.14 2.87
N TRP A 327 3.99 -9.01 2.25
CA TRP A 327 3.05 -7.95 1.92
C TRP A 327 1.92 -8.40 0.98
N LYS A 328 2.23 -9.24 -0.01
CA LYS A 328 1.21 -9.84 -0.89
C LYS A 328 0.26 -10.76 -0.11
N ARG A 329 0.80 -11.61 0.77
CA ARG A 329 -0.01 -12.49 1.64
C ARG A 329 -0.89 -11.68 2.58
N GLU A 330 -0.32 -10.68 3.26
CA GLU A 330 -1.06 -9.78 4.15
C GLU A 330 -2.21 -9.09 3.40
N THR A 331 -1.96 -8.59 2.19
CA THR A 331 -2.99 -7.94 1.37
C THR A 331 -4.10 -8.92 0.98
N GLN A 332 -3.75 -10.14 0.58
CA GLN A 332 -4.72 -11.19 0.25
C GLN A 332 -5.58 -11.56 1.46
N VAL A 333 -4.97 -11.82 2.62
CA VAL A 333 -5.68 -12.15 3.86
C VAL A 333 -6.60 -11.00 4.28
N THR A 334 -6.11 -9.75 4.20
CA THR A 334 -6.91 -8.56 4.53
C THR A 334 -8.12 -8.44 3.61
N GLN A 335 -7.96 -8.69 2.31
CA GLN A 335 -9.05 -8.64 1.34
C GLN A 335 -10.07 -9.76 1.59
N SER A 336 -9.61 -10.99 1.81
CA SER A 336 -10.46 -12.14 2.18
C SER A 336 -11.24 -11.85 3.46
N LEU A 337 -10.58 -11.28 4.48
CA LEU A 337 -11.21 -10.90 5.73
C LEU A 337 -12.25 -9.78 5.56
N SER A 338 -11.99 -8.79 4.70
CA SER A 338 -12.99 -7.76 4.38
C SER A 338 -14.20 -8.34 3.64
N SER A 339 -13.98 -9.24 2.68
CA SER A 339 -15.07 -9.89 1.94
C SER A 339 -15.92 -10.75 2.86
N ASN A 340 -15.29 -11.56 3.71
CA ASN A 340 -15.97 -12.40 4.69
C ASN A 340 -16.76 -11.57 5.73
N LYS A 341 -16.21 -10.42 6.15
CA LYS A 341 -16.95 -9.49 7.04
C LYS A 341 -18.19 -8.92 6.36
N GLU A 342 -18.10 -8.57 5.08
CA GLU A 342 -19.23 -8.04 4.32
C GLU A 342 -20.32 -9.12 4.10
N GLU A 343 -19.91 -10.35 3.76
CA GLU A 343 -20.82 -11.49 3.64
C GLU A 343 -21.49 -11.83 4.96
N LEU A 344 -20.74 -11.84 6.08
CA LEU A 344 -21.29 -12.03 7.41
C LEU A 344 -22.30 -10.93 7.78
N ALA A 345 -21.99 -9.67 7.46
CA ALA A 345 -22.90 -8.56 7.72
C ALA A 345 -24.20 -8.68 6.90
N LYS A 346 -24.11 -9.08 5.62
CA LYS A 346 -25.28 -9.36 4.77
C LYS A 346 -26.11 -10.52 5.33
N ALA A 347 -25.47 -11.61 5.74
CA ALA A 347 -26.14 -12.76 6.34
C ALA A 347 -26.81 -12.42 7.68
N ASP A 348 -26.14 -11.66 8.56
CA ASP A 348 -26.73 -11.20 9.83
C ASP A 348 -27.90 -10.23 9.60
N GLN A 349 -27.81 -9.35 8.59
CA GLN A 349 -28.90 -8.46 8.22
C GLN A 349 -30.11 -9.21 7.65
N ALA A 350 -29.89 -10.24 6.81
CA ALA A 350 -30.94 -11.14 6.34
C ALA A 350 -31.57 -11.92 7.49
N LEU A 351 -30.78 -12.39 8.46
CA LEU A 351 -31.32 -13.03 9.66
C LEU A 351 -32.18 -12.05 10.48
N ARG A 352 -31.75 -10.79 10.59
CA ARG A 352 -32.49 -9.70 11.28
C ARG A 352 -33.83 -9.35 10.65
N SER A 353 -33.98 -9.47 9.34
CA SER A 353 -35.28 -9.26 8.70
C SER A 353 -36.24 -10.42 8.94
N MET A 354 -35.75 -11.65 9.17
CA MET A 354 -36.60 -12.83 9.31
C MET A 354 -36.95 -13.22 10.76
N ALA A 355 -35.99 -13.24 11.68
CA ALA A 355 -36.19 -13.77 13.04
C ALA A 355 -36.79 -12.76 14.05
N GLY A 356 -37.14 -11.56 13.59
CA GLY A 356 -37.72 -10.50 14.40
C GLY A 356 -36.69 -9.74 15.27
N LYS A 357 -36.85 -8.42 15.34
CA LYS A 357 -35.93 -7.53 16.10
C LYS A 357 -35.80 -7.87 17.60
N PRO A 358 -36.87 -8.22 18.34
CA PRO A 358 -36.76 -8.49 19.78
C PRO A 358 -35.87 -9.68 20.14
N ILE A 359 -35.96 -10.77 19.37
CA ILE A 359 -35.23 -12.03 19.63
C ILE A 359 -33.73 -11.85 19.35
N LEU A 360 -33.39 -11.22 18.22
CA LEU A 360 -31.98 -11.02 17.85
C LEU A 360 -31.29 -9.94 18.67
N ASN A 361 -32.01 -8.89 19.08
CA ASN A 361 -31.50 -7.96 20.08
C ASN A 361 -31.22 -8.68 21.40
N GLY A 362 -32.06 -9.66 21.78
CA GLY A 362 -31.84 -10.52 22.95
C GLY A 362 -30.54 -11.33 22.83
N ARG A 363 -30.31 -12.00 21.68
CA ARG A 363 -29.07 -12.73 21.39
C ARG A 363 -27.83 -11.83 21.51
N ASP A 364 -27.87 -10.64 20.90
CA ASP A 364 -26.75 -9.70 20.93
C ASP A 364 -26.49 -9.16 22.36
N SER A 365 -27.55 -8.95 23.14
CA SER A 365 -27.48 -8.54 24.54
C SER A 365 -26.85 -9.61 25.42
N VAL A 366 -27.19 -10.89 25.21
CA VAL A 366 -26.56 -12.03 25.91
C VAL A 366 -25.08 -12.11 25.57
N ARG A 367 -24.71 -11.94 24.29
CA ARG A 367 -23.30 -11.90 23.87
C ARG A 367 -22.51 -10.80 24.59
N LYS A 368 -23.05 -9.59 24.66
CA LYS A 368 -22.42 -8.47 25.40
C LYS A 368 -22.23 -8.76 26.89
N VAL A 369 -23.23 -9.40 27.52
CA VAL A 369 -23.13 -9.80 28.93
C VAL A 369 -22.04 -10.85 29.12
N LEU A 370 -21.97 -11.85 28.24
CA LEU A 370 -20.93 -12.90 28.27
C LEU A 370 -19.53 -12.31 28.07
N GLU A 371 -19.35 -11.38 27.13
CA GLU A 371 -18.10 -10.64 26.94
C GLU A 371 -17.70 -9.86 28.20
N SER A 372 -18.67 -9.18 28.82
CA SER A 372 -18.43 -8.47 30.08
C SER A 372 -18.04 -9.43 31.22
N PHE A 373 -18.63 -10.61 31.28
CA PHE A 373 -18.30 -11.64 32.27
C PHE A 373 -16.90 -12.23 32.05
N LEU A 374 -16.49 -12.44 30.79
CA LEU A 374 -15.13 -12.88 30.44
C LEU A 374 -14.08 -11.83 30.82
N GLN A 375 -14.35 -10.55 30.54
CA GLN A 375 -13.44 -9.44 30.88
C GLN A 375 -13.27 -9.25 32.40
N ARG A 376 -14.32 -9.48 33.18
CA ARG A 376 -14.28 -9.35 34.65
C ARG A 376 -13.51 -10.49 35.33
N GLY A 377 -13.36 -11.63 34.66
CA GLY A 377 -12.61 -12.77 35.19
C GLY A 377 -13.23 -13.42 36.43
N GLY A 378 -12.55 -14.43 36.99
CA GLY A 378 -12.97 -15.13 38.20
C GLY A 378 -14.29 -15.91 38.02
N GLN A 379 -15.19 -15.83 39.01
CA GLN A 379 -16.48 -16.55 39.00
C GLN A 379 -17.38 -16.17 37.81
N PHE A 380 -17.24 -14.97 37.25
CA PHE A 380 -18.01 -14.56 36.07
C PHE A 380 -17.55 -15.26 34.79
N ALA A 381 -16.25 -15.54 34.67
CA ALA A 381 -15.72 -16.30 33.53
C ALA A 381 -16.17 -17.77 33.56
N GLU A 382 -16.34 -18.36 34.75
CA GLU A 382 -16.91 -19.71 34.91
C GLU A 382 -18.39 -19.75 34.47
N ILE A 383 -19.19 -18.76 34.87
CA ILE A 383 -20.59 -18.60 34.41
C ILE A 383 -20.66 -18.49 32.88
N ALA A 384 -19.72 -17.76 32.26
CA ALA A 384 -19.66 -17.65 30.80
C ALA A 384 -19.30 -18.97 30.10
N ARG A 385 -18.51 -19.85 30.74
CA ARG A 385 -18.18 -21.20 30.21
C ARG A 385 -19.33 -22.19 30.38
N SER A 386 -20.18 -22.02 31.39
CA SER A 386 -21.39 -22.83 31.62
C SER A 386 -22.59 -22.43 30.75
N TYR A 387 -22.39 -21.57 29.74
CA TYR A 387 -23.36 -21.20 28.72
C TYR A 387 -23.04 -21.94 27.42
N TYR A 388 -24.00 -22.67 26.88
CA TYR A 388 -23.78 -23.55 25.71
C TYR A 388 -24.29 -22.97 24.40
N GLY A 389 -24.91 -21.78 24.40
CA GLY A 389 -25.42 -21.17 23.17
C GLY A 389 -26.91 -21.41 22.91
N PRO A 390 -27.48 -20.78 21.87
CA PRO A 390 -28.84 -21.03 21.42
C PRO A 390 -29.00 -22.45 20.86
N VAL A 391 -30.22 -22.98 20.89
CA VAL A 391 -30.53 -24.35 20.41
C VAL A 391 -30.11 -24.54 18.96
N ILE A 392 -30.33 -23.56 18.09
CA ILE A 392 -29.99 -23.61 16.66
C ILE A 392 -28.50 -23.86 16.36
N GLU A 393 -27.61 -23.55 17.31
CA GLU A 393 -26.15 -23.76 17.17
C GLU A 393 -25.71 -25.16 17.68
N ASN A 394 -26.59 -25.89 18.37
CA ASN A 394 -26.26 -27.10 19.12
C ASN A 394 -26.82 -28.41 18.52
N PHE A 395 -27.37 -28.35 17.29
CA PHE A 395 -27.77 -29.55 16.55
C PHE A 395 -27.64 -29.34 15.03
N ASN A 396 -27.59 -30.43 14.28
CA ASN A 396 -27.54 -30.42 12.82
C ASN A 396 -28.55 -31.41 12.23
N CYS A 397 -29.06 -31.15 11.03
CA CYS A 397 -30.05 -32.01 10.36
C CYS A 397 -29.90 -31.96 8.83
N ASP A 398 -30.56 -32.87 8.12
CA ASP A 398 -30.54 -32.88 6.66
C ASP A 398 -31.44 -31.80 6.07
N LYS A 399 -31.02 -31.22 4.93
CA LYS A 399 -31.75 -30.13 4.24
C LYS A 399 -33.20 -30.46 3.92
N SER A 400 -33.52 -31.74 3.72
CA SER A 400 -34.88 -32.20 3.41
C SER A 400 -35.86 -32.01 4.56
N ILE A 401 -35.39 -31.81 5.80
CA ILE A 401 -36.24 -31.67 7.00
C ILE A 401 -36.14 -30.29 7.66
N TYR A 402 -35.49 -29.31 7.01
CA TYR A 402 -35.32 -27.96 7.56
C TYR A 402 -36.66 -27.30 7.89
N THR A 403 -37.60 -27.32 6.94
CA THR A 403 -38.94 -26.72 7.12
C THR A 403 -39.70 -27.39 8.27
N ALA A 404 -39.67 -28.73 8.34
CA ALA A 404 -40.32 -29.47 9.42
C ALA A 404 -39.74 -29.11 10.80
N VAL A 405 -38.41 -29.01 10.91
CA VAL A 405 -37.71 -28.63 12.15
C VAL A 405 -37.99 -27.18 12.53
N GLU A 406 -37.96 -26.27 11.56
CA GLU A 406 -38.19 -24.84 11.76
C GLU A 406 -39.61 -24.57 12.26
N VAL A 407 -40.63 -25.16 11.63
CA VAL A 407 -42.03 -25.02 12.07
C VAL A 407 -42.25 -25.65 13.45
N THR A 408 -41.62 -26.79 13.72
CA THR A 408 -41.78 -27.50 15.00
C THR A 408 -41.21 -26.70 16.17
N ALA A 409 -40.01 -26.12 16.01
CA ALA A 409 -39.36 -25.37 17.09
C ALA A 409 -39.80 -23.90 17.12
N GLY A 410 -40.04 -23.27 15.97
CA GLY A 410 -40.32 -21.83 15.86
C GLY A 410 -39.30 -20.99 16.62
N ASN A 411 -39.79 -20.08 17.47
CA ASN A 411 -38.92 -19.24 18.31
C ASN A 411 -38.09 -20.01 19.34
N ARG A 412 -38.38 -21.29 19.61
CA ARG A 412 -37.60 -22.14 20.53
C ARG A 412 -36.21 -22.45 20.01
N LEU A 413 -35.97 -22.27 18.70
CA LEU A 413 -34.63 -22.35 18.11
C LEU A 413 -33.64 -21.34 18.71
N PHE A 414 -34.14 -20.18 19.16
CA PHE A 414 -33.34 -19.12 19.76
C PHE A 414 -33.29 -19.19 21.28
N HIS A 415 -33.81 -20.25 21.90
CA HIS A 415 -33.67 -20.45 23.34
C HIS A 415 -32.24 -20.84 23.69
N HIS A 416 -31.71 -20.30 24.77
CA HIS A 416 -30.32 -20.46 25.18
C HIS A 416 -30.15 -21.63 26.15
N ILE A 417 -29.37 -22.64 25.76
CA ILE A 417 -29.07 -23.80 26.61
C ILE A 417 -28.02 -23.38 27.64
N VAL A 418 -28.31 -23.64 28.91
CA VAL A 418 -27.41 -23.34 30.03
C VAL A 418 -27.33 -24.52 30.98
N GLU A 419 -26.18 -24.70 31.63
CA GLU A 419 -25.96 -25.80 32.57
C GLU A 419 -26.97 -25.78 33.73
N SER A 420 -27.18 -24.60 34.33
CA SER A 420 -28.06 -24.41 35.49
C SER A 420 -28.91 -23.15 35.38
N ASP A 421 -30.09 -23.17 36.00
CA ASP A 421 -30.95 -21.99 36.19
C ASP A 421 -30.24 -20.83 36.89
N ARG A 422 -29.21 -21.10 37.70
CA ARG A 422 -28.34 -20.06 38.28
C ARG A 422 -27.64 -19.24 37.19
N VAL A 423 -27.11 -19.90 36.16
CA VAL A 423 -26.38 -19.27 35.04
C VAL A 423 -27.33 -18.34 34.27
N GLY A 424 -28.50 -18.86 33.86
CA GLY A 424 -29.52 -18.06 33.16
C GLY A 424 -30.00 -16.85 33.99
N THR A 425 -30.20 -17.04 35.30
CA THR A 425 -30.62 -15.95 36.20
C THR A 425 -29.55 -14.85 36.32
N GLN A 426 -28.27 -15.21 36.37
CA GLN A 426 -27.19 -14.22 36.47
C GLN A 426 -27.04 -13.42 35.17
N ILE A 427 -27.16 -14.08 34.01
CA ILE A 427 -27.15 -13.39 32.71
C ILE A 427 -28.33 -12.43 32.61
N LEU A 428 -29.54 -12.84 33.00
CA LEU A 428 -30.73 -11.97 33.05
C LEU A 428 -30.55 -10.77 33.99
N LYS A 429 -29.99 -10.99 35.19
CA LYS A 429 -29.73 -9.91 36.16
C LYS A 429 -28.79 -8.87 35.59
N GLU A 430 -27.70 -9.29 34.95
CA GLU A 430 -26.75 -8.36 34.35
C GLU A 430 -27.34 -7.66 33.12
N MET A 431 -28.12 -8.37 32.30
CA MET A 431 -28.83 -7.79 31.15
C MET A 431 -29.80 -6.69 31.59
N ASN A 432 -30.59 -6.94 32.64
CA ASN A 432 -31.52 -5.96 33.22
C ASN A 432 -30.79 -4.78 33.89
N LYS A 433 -29.68 -5.06 34.59
CA LYS A 433 -28.84 -4.02 35.22
C LYS A 433 -28.27 -3.06 34.17
N GLN A 434 -27.87 -3.58 33.01
CA GLN A 434 -27.35 -2.81 31.89
C GLN A 434 -28.45 -2.22 30.98
N LYS A 435 -29.73 -2.48 31.28
CA LYS A 435 -30.91 -2.06 30.49
C LYS A 435 -30.78 -2.43 29.01
N LEU A 436 -30.28 -3.63 28.73
CA LEU A 436 -30.07 -4.09 27.36
C LEU A 436 -31.39 -4.51 26.70
N PRO A 437 -31.59 -4.21 25.40
CA PRO A 437 -32.83 -4.51 24.70
C PRO A 437 -32.94 -5.99 24.29
N GLY A 438 -34.17 -6.49 24.22
CA GLY A 438 -34.49 -7.79 23.63
C GLY A 438 -35.10 -8.80 24.60
N GLU A 439 -35.62 -9.89 24.04
CA GLU A 439 -36.25 -10.98 24.78
C GLU A 439 -35.38 -12.22 24.68
N VAL A 440 -35.16 -12.87 25.83
CA VAL A 440 -34.31 -14.06 25.92
C VAL A 440 -34.99 -15.12 26.77
N THR A 441 -34.91 -16.37 26.34
CA THR A 441 -35.43 -17.52 27.08
C THR A 441 -34.29 -18.49 27.29
N PHE A 442 -34.08 -18.90 28.55
CA PHE A 442 -33.04 -19.84 28.93
C PHE A 442 -33.63 -21.24 29.19
N MET A 443 -32.86 -22.26 28.82
CA MET A 443 -33.19 -23.67 28.94
C MET A 443 -32.18 -24.35 29.87
N PRO A 444 -32.44 -24.34 31.19
CA PRO A 444 -31.54 -24.90 32.17
C PRO A 444 -31.59 -26.43 32.22
N LEU A 445 -30.48 -27.09 31.88
CA LEU A 445 -30.38 -28.55 31.81
C LEU A 445 -30.68 -29.25 33.14
N ASN A 446 -30.41 -28.57 34.27
CA ASN A 446 -30.70 -29.09 35.61
C ASN A 446 -32.21 -29.12 35.96
N ARG A 447 -33.06 -28.31 35.30
CA ARG A 447 -34.52 -28.22 35.61
C ARG A 447 -35.42 -28.69 34.47
N LEU A 448 -34.88 -28.90 33.28
CA LEU A 448 -35.62 -29.43 32.14
C LEU A 448 -36.17 -30.82 32.45
N GLN A 449 -37.50 -30.93 32.48
CA GLN A 449 -38.21 -32.20 32.60
C GLN A 449 -38.63 -32.69 31.23
N VAL A 450 -38.15 -33.86 30.85
CA VAL A 450 -38.45 -34.50 29.57
C VAL A 450 -39.29 -35.72 29.84
N ARG A 451 -40.41 -35.85 29.13
CA ARG A 451 -41.16 -37.11 29.07
C ARG A 451 -40.61 -37.96 27.93
N ILE A 452 -40.26 -39.20 28.24
CA ILE A 452 -39.95 -40.21 27.23
C ILE A 452 -41.29 -40.66 26.66
N HIS A 453 -41.42 -40.59 25.34
CA HIS A 453 -42.61 -41.03 24.62
C HIS A 453 -42.25 -42.31 23.86
N ASP A 454 -43.16 -43.28 23.88
CA ASP A 454 -43.06 -44.43 23.01
C ASP A 454 -43.52 -44.03 21.61
N TYR A 455 -42.64 -44.20 20.62
CA TYR A 455 -42.92 -43.84 19.24
C TYR A 455 -43.60 -45.01 18.51
N PRO A 456 -44.65 -44.76 17.72
CA PRO A 456 -45.28 -45.81 16.93
C PRO A 456 -44.33 -46.33 15.83
N GLU A 457 -44.29 -47.63 15.63
CA GLU A 457 -43.65 -48.25 14.46
C GLU A 457 -44.60 -48.16 13.25
N ASP A 458 -44.68 -46.98 12.64
CA ASP A 458 -45.47 -46.75 11.42
C ASP A 458 -44.53 -46.44 10.23
N PRO A 459 -44.68 -47.09 9.07
CA PRO A 459 -43.79 -46.92 7.92
C PRO A 459 -43.83 -45.53 7.30
N ASP A 460 -44.89 -44.74 7.57
CA ASP A 460 -45.08 -43.40 7.03
C ASP A 460 -44.78 -42.30 8.07
N SER A 461 -44.20 -42.66 9.22
CA SER A 461 -43.80 -41.71 10.27
C SER A 461 -42.41 -42.00 10.83
N ILE A 462 -41.67 -40.93 11.17
CA ILE A 462 -40.33 -41.03 11.75
C ILE A 462 -40.23 -40.04 12.92
N PRO A 463 -39.71 -40.44 14.09
CA PRO A 463 -39.46 -39.51 15.18
C PRO A 463 -38.47 -38.42 14.77
N MET A 464 -38.84 -37.15 14.91
CA MET A 464 -37.99 -36.03 14.47
C MET A 464 -36.60 -36.09 15.10
N ILE A 465 -36.54 -36.41 16.39
CA ILE A 465 -35.29 -36.47 17.15
C ILE A 465 -34.29 -37.50 16.60
N SER A 466 -34.77 -38.58 15.98
CA SER A 466 -33.89 -39.61 15.40
C SER A 466 -33.13 -39.14 14.16
N LYS A 467 -33.57 -38.02 13.55
CA LYS A 467 -32.95 -37.42 12.36
C LYS A 467 -32.10 -36.19 12.68
N LEU A 468 -31.98 -35.83 13.96
CA LEU A 468 -31.11 -34.74 14.42
C LEU A 468 -29.77 -35.31 14.90
N LYS A 469 -28.67 -34.65 14.54
CA LYS A 469 -27.32 -34.95 15.02
C LYS A 469 -26.94 -33.92 16.08
N TYR A 470 -26.66 -34.38 17.29
CA TYR A 470 -26.33 -33.52 18.43
C TYR A 470 -25.51 -34.28 19.47
N GLU A 471 -24.87 -33.55 20.38
CA GLU A 471 -24.08 -34.12 21.47
C GLU A 471 -24.97 -34.52 22.66
N GLU A 472 -24.62 -35.61 23.34
CA GLU A 472 -25.44 -36.20 24.43
C GLU A 472 -25.72 -35.21 25.58
N GLN A 473 -24.80 -34.28 25.84
CA GLN A 473 -24.99 -33.22 26.84
C GLN A 473 -26.23 -32.34 26.59
N TYR A 474 -26.69 -32.23 25.34
CA TYR A 474 -27.84 -31.42 24.94
C TYR A 474 -29.13 -32.22 24.75
N ASP A 475 -29.07 -33.55 24.97
CA ASP A 475 -30.19 -34.47 24.72
C ASP A 475 -31.48 -34.06 25.45
N LYS A 476 -31.38 -33.60 26.70
CA LYS A 476 -32.54 -33.12 27.46
C LYS A 476 -33.22 -31.92 26.81
N ALA A 477 -32.45 -30.96 26.32
CA ALA A 477 -32.99 -29.76 25.69
C ALA A 477 -33.65 -30.09 24.34
N LEU A 478 -33.02 -30.95 23.55
CA LEU A 478 -33.52 -31.34 22.23
C LEU A 478 -34.73 -32.27 22.32
N ARG A 479 -34.76 -33.22 23.27
CA ARG A 479 -35.97 -34.01 23.56
C ARG A 479 -37.12 -33.17 24.05
N TYR A 480 -36.86 -32.11 24.81
CA TYR A 480 -37.92 -31.20 25.25
C TYR A 480 -38.59 -30.48 24.08
N ILE A 481 -37.83 -30.10 23.06
CA ILE A 481 -38.35 -29.36 21.89
C ILE A 481 -38.92 -30.31 20.83
N PHE A 482 -38.15 -31.34 20.46
CA PHE A 482 -38.42 -32.21 19.30
C PHE A 482 -38.93 -33.60 19.68
N GLY A 483 -38.86 -34.00 20.95
CA GLY A 483 -39.18 -35.35 21.40
C GLY A 483 -40.67 -35.71 21.35
N LYS A 484 -41.56 -34.71 21.25
CA LYS A 484 -43.01 -34.90 21.11
C LYS A 484 -43.48 -34.91 19.65
N THR A 485 -42.57 -34.76 18.68
CA THR A 485 -42.92 -34.51 17.27
C THR A 485 -42.52 -35.67 16.34
N LEU A 486 -43.46 -36.12 15.51
CA LEU A 486 -43.26 -37.08 14.43
C LEU A 486 -43.26 -36.38 13.07
N ILE A 487 -42.34 -36.77 12.19
CA ILE A 487 -42.33 -36.36 10.77
C ILE A 487 -43.16 -37.38 10.00
N CYS A 488 -44.23 -36.93 9.34
CA CYS A 488 -45.14 -37.76 8.56
C CYS A 488 -45.02 -37.45 7.06
N ARG A 489 -45.29 -38.44 6.20
CA ARG A 489 -45.25 -38.24 4.74
C ARG A 489 -46.31 -37.23 4.25
N ASN A 490 -47.55 -37.38 4.71
CA ASN A 490 -48.71 -36.61 4.24
C ASN A 490 -49.55 -36.07 5.42
N LEU A 491 -50.30 -35.00 5.18
CA LEU A 491 -51.15 -34.33 6.19
C LEU A 491 -52.28 -35.22 6.73
N GLU A 492 -52.88 -36.03 5.86
CA GLU A 492 -53.94 -36.98 6.25
C GLU A 492 -53.43 -37.96 7.30
N ARG A 493 -52.23 -38.51 7.08
CA ARG A 493 -51.62 -39.46 8.01
C ARG A 493 -51.14 -38.78 9.30
N ALA A 494 -50.64 -37.54 9.20
CA ALA A 494 -50.31 -36.72 10.35
C ALA A 494 -51.52 -36.48 11.27
N THR A 495 -52.71 -36.30 10.69
CA THR A 495 -53.96 -36.07 11.45
C THR A 495 -54.41 -37.32 12.21
N GLU A 496 -54.32 -38.48 11.57
CA GLU A 496 -54.69 -39.76 12.18
C GLU A 496 -53.70 -40.17 13.30
N LEU A 497 -52.40 -40.01 13.05
CA LEU A 497 -51.35 -40.29 14.04
C LEU A 497 -51.40 -39.35 15.23
N ALA A 498 -51.62 -38.06 15.03
CA ALA A 498 -51.71 -37.09 16.12
C ALA A 498 -52.89 -37.40 17.08
N LYS A 499 -54.00 -37.88 16.53
CA LYS A 499 -55.20 -38.26 17.30
C LYS A 499 -55.03 -39.57 18.07
N SER A 500 -54.35 -40.56 17.48
CA SER A 500 -54.19 -41.90 18.06
C SER A 500 -53.07 -41.98 19.09
N THR A 501 -51.97 -41.26 18.88
CA THR A 501 -50.74 -41.38 19.70
C THR A 501 -50.58 -40.27 20.73
N GLY A 502 -51.29 -39.14 20.57
CA GLY A 502 -51.12 -37.98 21.42
C GLY A 502 -49.81 -37.19 21.15
N LEU A 503 -49.07 -37.53 20.10
CA LEU A 503 -47.87 -36.83 19.62
C LEU A 503 -48.22 -35.75 18.60
N ASP A 504 -47.42 -34.69 18.53
CA ASP A 504 -47.57 -33.68 17.48
C ASP A 504 -46.97 -34.24 16.18
N CYS A 505 -47.59 -33.96 15.03
CA CYS A 505 -47.14 -34.47 13.74
C CYS A 505 -46.86 -33.30 12.79
N VAL A 506 -45.83 -33.42 11.95
CA VAL A 506 -45.45 -32.40 10.96
C VAL A 506 -45.12 -33.04 9.62
N THR A 507 -45.52 -32.43 8.51
CA THR A 507 -45.15 -32.87 7.16
C THR A 507 -43.81 -32.27 6.73
N LEU A 508 -43.20 -32.81 5.67
CA LEU A 508 -41.98 -32.23 5.08
C LEU A 508 -42.23 -30.80 4.52
N GLU A 509 -43.48 -30.51 4.13
CA GLU A 509 -43.91 -29.21 3.61
C GLU A 509 -44.17 -28.17 4.71
N GLY A 510 -44.13 -28.57 5.99
CA GLY A 510 -44.28 -27.68 7.13
C GLY A 510 -45.71 -27.56 7.68
N ASP A 511 -46.64 -28.43 7.27
CA ASP A 511 -47.96 -28.48 7.90
C ASP A 511 -47.88 -29.22 9.24
N GLN A 512 -48.32 -28.56 10.31
CA GLN A 512 -48.27 -29.07 11.67
C GLN A 512 -49.67 -29.42 12.18
N VAL A 513 -49.81 -30.63 12.72
CA VAL A 513 -50.98 -31.10 13.45
C VAL A 513 -50.60 -31.31 14.92
N SER A 514 -51.19 -30.54 15.82
CA SER A 514 -51.02 -30.81 17.26
C SER A 514 -51.95 -31.92 17.71
N SER A 515 -51.48 -32.74 18.67
CA SER A 515 -52.33 -33.72 19.36
C SER A 515 -53.48 -33.09 20.16
N LYS A 516 -53.44 -31.77 20.39
CA LYS A 516 -54.53 -31.00 21.00
C LYS A 516 -55.59 -30.52 19.99
N GLY A 517 -55.45 -30.86 18.71
CA GLY A 517 -56.43 -30.58 17.67
C GLY A 517 -56.22 -29.29 16.88
N SER A 518 -55.11 -28.57 17.07
CA SER A 518 -54.78 -27.41 16.23
C SER A 518 -54.07 -27.84 14.95
N LEU A 519 -54.50 -27.28 13.83
CA LEU A 519 -53.88 -27.43 12.51
C LEU A 519 -53.26 -26.10 12.11
N THR A 520 -51.96 -26.10 11.82
CA THR A 520 -51.21 -24.92 11.39
C THR A 520 -50.55 -25.24 10.06
N GLY A 521 -50.92 -24.53 9.00
CA GLY A 521 -50.36 -24.72 7.67
C GLY A 521 -50.45 -23.43 6.85
N GLY A 522 -49.56 -23.28 5.87
CA GLY A 522 -49.52 -22.12 4.98
C GLY A 522 -48.16 -21.94 4.31
N ILE A 523 -48.15 -21.23 3.17
CA ILE A 523 -46.92 -20.83 2.48
C ILE A 523 -46.30 -19.68 3.26
N GLY A 524 -45.59 -20.00 4.35
CA GLY A 524 -44.83 -19.04 5.12
C GLY A 524 -43.58 -18.63 4.36
N MET A 525 -43.25 -17.33 4.36
CA MET A 525 -41.90 -16.80 4.12
C MET A 525 -40.91 -17.24 5.24
N MET A 526 -40.99 -18.50 5.68
CA MET A 526 -40.18 -19.14 6.72
C MET A 526 -39.24 -20.19 6.11
N ASN A 527 -39.00 -20.15 4.80
CA ASN A 527 -38.21 -21.18 4.11
C ASN A 527 -36.69 -20.96 4.16
N GLN A 528 -36.18 -20.02 4.96
CA GLN A 528 -34.75 -19.65 4.88
C GLN A 528 -34.04 -19.35 6.21
N ILE A 529 -34.70 -19.36 7.38
CA ILE A 529 -33.99 -19.03 8.64
C ILE A 529 -32.99 -20.13 8.98
N PHE A 530 -33.39 -21.40 8.91
CA PHE A 530 -32.49 -22.52 9.19
C PHE A 530 -31.38 -22.65 8.14
N GLN A 531 -31.68 -22.34 6.87
CA GLN A 531 -30.69 -22.35 5.78
C GLN A 531 -29.64 -21.24 5.93
N LEU A 532 -30.05 -20.02 6.28
CA LEU A 532 -29.13 -18.89 6.46
C LEU A 532 -28.30 -18.98 7.75
N THR A 533 -28.81 -19.65 8.78
CA THR A 533 -28.06 -19.92 10.02
C THR A 533 -27.11 -21.10 9.87
N THR A 534 -27.49 -22.19 9.21
CA THR A 534 -26.53 -23.28 8.91
C THR A 534 -25.47 -22.85 7.91
N ASP A 535 -25.82 -22.10 6.86
CA ASP A 535 -24.83 -21.55 5.92
C ASP A 535 -23.95 -20.49 6.63
N GLY A 536 -24.52 -19.62 7.48
CA GLY A 536 -23.77 -18.65 8.29
C GLY A 536 -22.89 -19.27 9.38
N PHE A 537 -23.28 -20.41 9.96
CA PHE A 537 -22.53 -21.11 11.01
C PHE A 537 -21.44 -22.01 10.43
N VAL A 538 -21.71 -22.70 9.32
CA VAL A 538 -20.66 -23.36 8.52
C VAL A 538 -19.66 -22.31 8.00
N PHE A 539 -20.11 -21.09 7.72
CA PHE A 539 -19.26 -19.95 7.36
C PHE A 539 -18.44 -19.42 8.54
N THR A 540 -19.00 -19.24 9.75
CA THR A 540 -18.20 -18.85 10.93
C THR A 540 -17.25 -19.93 11.40
N LEU A 541 -17.61 -21.21 11.32
CA LEU A 541 -16.72 -22.34 11.60
C LEU A 541 -15.60 -22.45 10.56
N ARG A 542 -15.91 -22.24 9.27
CA ARG A 542 -14.91 -22.12 8.20
C ARG A 542 -14.00 -20.91 8.39
N ILE A 543 -14.53 -19.77 8.77
CA ILE A 543 -13.74 -18.58 9.10
C ILE A 543 -12.84 -18.86 10.29
N PHE A 544 -13.34 -19.48 11.36
CA PHE A 544 -12.51 -19.82 12.51
C PHE A 544 -11.44 -20.85 12.18
N GLN A 545 -11.76 -21.89 11.39
CA GLN A 545 -10.79 -22.87 10.93
C GLN A 545 -9.77 -22.27 9.95
N HIS A 546 -10.19 -21.35 9.07
CA HIS A 546 -9.32 -20.70 8.10
C HIS A 546 -8.44 -19.63 8.75
N ILE A 547 -8.98 -18.84 9.68
CA ILE A 547 -8.21 -17.90 10.51
C ILE A 547 -7.28 -18.66 11.45
N ALA A 548 -7.70 -19.74 12.10
CA ALA A 548 -6.81 -20.54 12.95
C ALA A 548 -5.70 -21.23 12.14
N PHE A 549 -6.00 -21.67 10.91
CA PHE A 549 -5.02 -22.24 9.99
C PHE A 549 -4.05 -21.18 9.45
N GLU A 550 -4.54 -19.98 9.09
CA GLU A 550 -3.69 -18.87 8.63
C GLU A 550 -2.87 -18.24 9.75
N VAL A 551 -3.44 -18.10 10.96
CA VAL A 551 -2.72 -17.63 12.16
C VAL A 551 -1.70 -18.67 12.62
N GLY A 552 -2.03 -19.97 12.58
CA GLY A 552 -1.06 -21.05 12.84
C GLY A 552 0.11 -21.04 11.86
N ASN A 553 -0.17 -20.87 10.56
CA ASN A 553 0.87 -20.71 9.54
C ASN A 553 1.67 -19.40 9.69
N ALA A 554 1.03 -18.32 10.17
CA ALA A 554 1.70 -17.05 10.45
C ALA A 554 2.61 -17.13 11.68
N GLU A 555 2.19 -17.82 12.74
CA GLU A 555 3.02 -18.08 13.92
C GLU A 555 4.18 -19.04 13.62
N GLU A 556 3.99 -20.06 12.77
CA GLU A 556 5.09 -20.91 12.30
C GLU A 556 6.08 -20.12 11.43
N THR A 557 5.60 -19.26 10.53
CA THR A 557 6.51 -18.43 9.72
C THR A 557 7.24 -17.40 10.57
N VAL A 558 6.58 -16.75 11.52
CA VAL A 558 7.23 -15.77 12.43
C VAL A 558 8.17 -16.46 13.43
N GLY A 559 7.83 -17.65 13.93
CA GLY A 559 8.67 -18.45 14.82
C GLY A 559 9.98 -18.91 14.17
N VAL A 560 9.95 -19.19 12.86
CA VAL A 560 11.16 -19.48 12.06
C VAL A 560 12.04 -18.23 11.88
N PHE A 561 11.48 -17.01 11.93
CA PHE A 561 12.25 -15.76 11.81
C PHE A 561 12.85 -15.23 13.13
N THR A 562 12.45 -15.77 14.28
CA THR A 562 12.99 -15.38 15.60
C THR A 562 14.08 -16.33 16.13
N ALA A 563 14.36 -17.43 15.42
CA ALA A 563 15.28 -18.48 15.86
C ALA A 563 16.65 -18.49 15.14
N ASP A 564 16.87 -17.63 14.16
CA ASP A 564 18.15 -17.37 13.47
C ASP A 564 18.52 -15.87 13.58
#